data_AF-A0A7Y1ZIZ7-F1
#
_entry.id   AF-A0A7Y1ZIZ7-F1
#
_cell.length_a   1.000
_cell.length_b   1.000
_cell.length_c   1.000
_cell.angle_alpha   90.00
_cell.angle_beta   90.00
_cell.angle_gamma   90.00
#
_symmetry.space_group_name_H-M   'P 1'
#
loop_
_entity.id
_entity.type
_entity.pdbx_description
1 polymer ?
#
loop_
_entity_poly.entity_id
_entity_poly.type
_entity_poly.pdbx_seq_one_letter_code
_entity_poly.pdbx_strand_id
1 'polypeptide(L)'
;LAWLGPAIGPRAFEVGPEVRAAFLDSAGVAQAPTAACFRDAPERAGHSHADLYGLARIRLAAAGITRIYGGDFCTFHEDERFYSYRRDGVTGRMASLIGFTA
;
A
#
# COMPACT_ATOMS: atom_id res chain seq x y z
N LEU A 1 3.95 9.32 -15.66
CA LEU A 1 3.79 9.77 -14.26
C LEU A 1 2.80 8.85 -13.58
N ALA A 2 2.87 8.71 -12.25
CA ALA A 2 1.90 7.97 -11.46
C ALA A 2 1.48 8.79 -10.23
N TRP A 3 0.21 8.67 -9.83
CA TRP A 3 -0.30 9.21 -8.58
C TRP A 3 -0.83 8.07 -7.73
N LEU A 4 -0.35 7.97 -6.49
CA LEU A 4 -0.81 7.03 -5.50
C LEU A 4 -1.92 7.69 -4.68
N GLY A 5 -3.17 7.29 -4.95
CA GLY A 5 -4.34 7.79 -4.21
C GLY A 5 -4.44 7.25 -2.78
N PRO A 6 -5.47 7.65 -2.01
CA PRO A 6 -5.66 7.19 -0.64
C PRO A 6 -5.80 5.67 -0.54
N ALA A 7 -4.94 5.05 0.27
CA ALA A 7 -4.92 3.63 0.59
C ALA A 7 -4.77 3.42 2.11
N ILE A 8 -4.80 2.17 2.57
CA ILE A 8 -4.47 1.86 3.97
C ILE A 8 -2.95 2.00 4.19
N GLY A 9 -2.56 2.76 5.22
CA GLY A 9 -1.16 3.09 5.48
C GLY A 9 -0.38 2.00 6.23
N PRO A 10 0.96 2.11 6.26
CA PRO A 10 1.88 1.08 6.78
C PRO A 10 1.88 0.92 8.30
N ARG A 11 1.00 1.63 9.02
CA ARG A 11 0.77 1.47 10.47
C ARG A 11 -0.54 0.75 10.78
N ALA A 12 -1.35 0.44 9.76
CA ALA A 12 -2.66 -0.18 9.91
C ALA A 12 -2.84 -1.40 8.99
N PHE A 13 -2.01 -1.53 7.96
CA PHE A 13 -2.11 -2.63 7.02
C PHE A 13 -1.35 -3.86 7.52
N GLU A 14 -1.90 -4.50 8.55
CA GLU A 14 -1.46 -5.82 8.99
C GLU A 14 -1.86 -6.87 7.93
N VAL A 15 -0.89 -7.74 7.61
CA VAL A 15 -1.01 -8.88 6.69
C VAL A 15 -0.34 -10.12 7.26
N GLY A 16 -0.81 -11.29 6.86
CA GLY A 16 -0.20 -12.57 7.22
C GLY A 16 1.10 -12.87 6.47
N PRO A 17 1.84 -13.91 6.91
CA PRO A 17 3.11 -14.31 6.31
C PRO A 17 2.97 -14.71 4.83
N GLU A 18 1.81 -15.21 4.41
CA GLU A 18 1.50 -15.58 3.03
C GLU A 18 1.54 -14.38 2.07
N VAL A 19 1.06 -13.21 2.52
CA VAL A 19 1.11 -11.99 1.72
C VAL A 19 2.54 -11.52 1.57
N ARG A 20 3.30 -11.48 2.67
CA ARG A 20 4.72 -11.12 2.66
C ARG A 20 5.52 -12.03 1.73
N ALA A 21 5.31 -13.34 1.81
CA ALA A 21 5.96 -14.32 0.94
C ALA A 21 5.66 -14.05 -0.55
N ALA A 22 4.39 -13.87 -0.91
CA ALA A 22 3.99 -13.59 -2.29
C ALA A 22 4.67 -12.33 -2.88
N PHE A 23 4.85 -11.27 -2.08
CA PHE A 23 5.58 -10.08 -2.52
C PHE A 23 7.07 -10.33 -2.72
N LEU A 24 7.70 -11.10 -1.83
CA LEU A 24 9.13 -11.39 -1.90
C LEU A 24 9.47 -12.36 -3.05
N ASP A 25 8.64 -13.39 -3.25
CA ASP A 25 8.82 -14.39 -4.31
C ASP A 25 8.74 -13.75 -5.70
N SER A 26 7.90 -12.71 -5.84
CA SER A 26 7.74 -11.95 -7.09
C SER A 26 8.73 -10.79 -7.24
N ALA A 27 9.61 -10.53 -6.27
CA ALA A 27 10.40 -9.30 -6.23
C ALA A 27 11.61 -9.28 -7.19
N GLY A 28 12.15 -10.45 -7.56
CA GLY A 28 13.35 -10.54 -8.40
C GLY A 28 14.51 -9.72 -7.84
N VAL A 29 15.11 -8.86 -8.66
CA VAL A 29 16.21 -7.96 -8.24
C VAL A 29 15.81 -6.92 -7.18
N ALA A 30 14.50 -6.69 -6.99
CA ALA A 30 13.97 -5.76 -6.01
C ALA A 30 13.61 -6.43 -4.66
N GLN A 31 14.13 -7.64 -4.38
CA GLN A 31 13.83 -8.37 -3.14
C GLN A 31 14.16 -7.56 -1.88
N ALA A 32 15.37 -7.01 -1.79
CA ALA A 32 15.79 -6.24 -0.62
C ALA A 32 14.92 -5.00 -0.34
N PRO A 33 14.67 -4.09 -1.31
CA PRO A 33 13.76 -2.96 -1.07
C PRO A 33 12.32 -3.42 -0.82
N THR A 34 11.87 -4.52 -1.44
CA THR A 34 10.54 -5.08 -1.17
C THR A 34 10.42 -5.57 0.27
N ALA A 35 11.44 -6.25 0.79
CA ALA A 35 11.47 -6.72 2.18
C ALA A 35 11.40 -5.56 3.18
N ALA A 36 12.04 -4.42 2.86
CA ALA A 36 12.01 -3.23 3.71
C ALA A 36 10.62 -2.58 3.82
N CYS A 37 9.68 -2.91 2.93
CA CYS A 37 8.29 -2.48 3.01
C CYS A 37 7.44 -3.33 3.97
N PHE A 38 8.01 -4.33 4.64
CA PHE A 38 7.33 -5.13 5.66
C PHE A 38 8.04 -4.96 7.00
N ARG A 39 7.29 -4.52 8.01
CA ARG A 39 7.74 -4.45 9.40
C ARG A 39 6.97 -5.45 10.23
N ASP A 40 7.57 -6.03 11.26
CA ASP A 40 6.87 -6.95 12.14
C ASP A 40 5.68 -6.26 12.81
N ALA A 41 4.55 -6.96 12.87
CA ALA A 41 3.33 -6.54 13.54
C ALA A 41 3.43 -6.93 15.03
N PRO A 42 3.55 -5.97 15.97
CA PRO A 42 3.73 -6.29 17.39
C PRO A 42 2.48 -6.94 18.00
N GLU A 43 1.30 -6.65 17.46
CA GLU A 43 0.02 -7.22 17.88
C GLU A 43 -0.13 -8.72 17.57
N ARG A 44 0.57 -9.25 16.55
CA ARG A 44 0.37 -10.62 16.10
C ARG A 44 1.64 -11.26 15.55
N ALA A 45 2.13 -12.27 16.26
CA ALA A 45 3.32 -13.02 15.85
C ALA A 45 3.17 -13.60 14.43
N GLY A 46 4.25 -13.47 13.64
CA GLY A 46 4.31 -13.91 12.25
C GLY A 46 3.57 -13.02 11.25
N HIS A 47 2.90 -11.95 11.70
CA HIS A 47 2.26 -10.97 10.82
C HIS A 47 3.20 -9.78 10.60
N SER A 48 2.88 -9.00 9.56
CA SER A 48 3.64 -7.80 9.23
C SER A 48 2.73 -6.63 8.91
N HIS A 49 3.17 -5.43 9.29
CA HIS A 49 2.68 -4.18 8.73
C HIS A 49 3.32 -3.93 7.36
N ALA A 50 2.50 -3.94 6.31
CA ALA A 50 2.94 -3.78 4.93
C ALA A 50 2.76 -2.32 4.44
N ASP A 51 3.79 -1.78 3.80
CA ASP A 51 3.78 -0.46 3.15
C ASP A 51 3.38 -0.59 1.68
N LEU A 52 2.07 -0.47 1.41
CA LEU A 52 1.52 -0.50 0.06
C LEU A 52 2.09 0.60 -0.85
N TYR A 53 2.37 1.78 -0.32
CA TYR A 53 2.94 2.86 -1.13
C TYR A 53 4.39 2.57 -1.48
N GLY A 54 5.18 2.09 -0.52
CA GLY A 54 6.56 1.64 -0.76
C GLY A 54 6.61 0.53 -1.81
N LEU A 55 5.76 -0.49 -1.68
CA LEU A 55 5.64 -1.59 -2.64
C LEU A 55 5.27 -1.08 -4.04
N ALA A 56 4.28 -0.19 -4.14
CA ALA A 56 3.90 0.41 -5.42
C ALA A 56 5.05 1.21 -6.05
N ARG A 57 5.78 2.01 -5.26
CA ARG A 57 6.93 2.79 -5.74
C ARG A 57 8.02 1.90 -6.33
N ILE A 58 8.36 0.79 -5.66
CA ILE A 58 9.35 -0.17 -6.13
C ILE A 58 8.94 -0.76 -7.48
N ARG A 59 7.68 -1.20 -7.61
CA ARG A 59 7.17 -1.79 -8.85
C ARG A 59 7.09 -0.79 -9.99
N LEU A 60 6.61 0.43 -9.72
CA LEU A 60 6.54 1.51 -10.70
C LEU A 60 7.94 1.91 -11.19
N ALA A 61 8.91 2.04 -10.28
CA ALA A 61 10.29 2.35 -10.63
C ALA A 61 10.92 1.25 -11.50
N ALA A 62 10.70 -0.03 -11.17
CA ALA A 62 11.15 -1.15 -12.00
C ALA A 62 10.52 -1.16 -13.41
N ALA A 63 9.32 -0.60 -13.56
CA ALA A 63 8.66 -0.38 -14.85
C ALA A 63 9.11 0.90 -15.57
N GLY A 64 10.15 1.60 -15.07
CA GLY A 64 10.67 2.83 -15.66
C GLY A 64 9.90 4.11 -15.30
N ILE A 65 8.92 4.04 -14.40
CA ILE A 65 8.12 5.19 -13.98
C ILE A 65 8.83 5.89 -12.81
N THR A 66 9.47 7.03 -13.10
CA THR A 66 10.28 7.77 -12.10
C THR A 66 9.54 8.94 -11.46
N ARG A 67 8.49 9.47 -12.10
CA ARG A 67 7.66 10.57 -11.57
C ARG A 67 6.44 10.02 -10.84
N ILE A 68 6.58 9.80 -9.53
CA ILE A 68 5.56 9.21 -8.66
C ILE A 68 5.17 10.21 -7.56
N TYR A 69 3.88 10.51 -7.43
CA TYR A 69 3.34 11.50 -6.50
C TYR A 69 2.27 10.87 -5.58
N GLY A 70 1.87 11.60 -4.54
CA GLY A 70 0.89 11.15 -3.56
C GLY A 70 1.41 10.01 -2.69
N GLY A 71 0.49 9.23 -2.12
CA GLY A 71 0.80 8.16 -1.19
C GLY A 71 0.99 8.64 0.26
N ASP A 72 0.32 9.73 0.61
CA ASP A 72 0.49 10.42 1.90
C ASP A 72 -0.69 10.20 2.85
N PHE A 73 -1.78 9.57 2.37
CA PHE A 73 -3.01 9.37 3.14
C PHE A 73 -3.10 7.97 3.74
N CYS A 74 -3.84 7.84 4.84
CA CYS A 74 -4.20 6.57 5.44
C CYS A 74 -5.71 6.48 5.63
N THR A 75 -6.37 5.70 4.77
CA THR A 75 -7.83 5.48 4.82
C THR A 75 -8.32 4.96 6.17
N PHE A 76 -7.50 4.17 6.88
CA PHE A 76 -7.84 3.66 8.21
C PHE A 76 -7.83 4.73 9.30
N HIS A 77 -6.83 5.62 9.31
CA HIS A 77 -6.65 6.61 10.39
C HIS A 77 -7.34 7.96 10.12
N GLU A 78 -7.65 8.29 8.86
CA GLU A 78 -8.32 9.53 8.48
C GLU A 78 -9.81 9.26 8.24
N ASP A 79 -10.52 8.90 9.30
CA ASP A 79 -11.94 8.49 9.31
C ASP A 79 -12.91 9.61 8.91
N GLU A 80 -12.59 10.87 9.20
CA GLU A 80 -13.36 12.03 8.75
C GLU A 80 -13.38 12.20 7.22
N ARG A 81 -12.43 11.57 6.51
CA ARG A 81 -12.19 11.80 5.07
C ARG A 81 -12.42 10.57 4.20
N PHE A 82 -12.27 9.37 4.74
CA PHE A 82 -12.25 8.15 3.95
C PHE A 82 -13.03 7.01 4.60
N TYR A 83 -13.77 6.26 3.78
CA TYR A 83 -14.23 4.93 4.15
C TYR A 83 -13.04 3.97 4.29
N SER A 84 -13.08 3.06 5.25
CA SER A 84 -12.08 2.01 5.39
C SER A 84 -12.71 0.68 5.75
N TYR A 85 -12.62 -0.29 4.84
CA TYR A 85 -13.12 -1.64 5.10
C TYR A 85 -12.42 -2.29 6.32
N ARG A 86 -11.13 -2.00 6.52
CA ARG A 86 -10.38 -2.55 7.66
C ARG A 86 -10.89 -2.01 9.00
N ARG A 87 -11.37 -0.75 9.03
CA ARG A 87 -11.92 -0.10 10.23
C ARG A 87 -13.40 -0.45 10.43
N ASP A 88 -14.19 -0.34 9.38
CA ASP A 88 -15.66 -0.27 9.46
C ASP A 88 -16.36 -1.57 9.00
N GLY A 89 -15.64 -2.49 8.35
CA GLY A 89 -16.24 -3.65 7.70
C GLY A 89 -17.13 -3.23 6.53
N VAL A 90 -18.45 -3.45 6.65
CA VAL A 90 -19.41 -3.06 5.62
C VAL A 90 -19.56 -1.53 5.61
N THR A 91 -18.94 -0.90 4.61
CA THR A 91 -18.84 0.57 4.49
C THR A 91 -18.95 1.02 3.03
N GLY A 92 -18.92 2.33 2.78
CA GLY A 92 -18.94 2.93 1.45
C GLY A 92 -17.67 2.66 0.63
N ARG A 93 -17.59 3.27 -0.56
CA ARG A 93 -16.42 3.18 -1.45
C ARG A 93 -16.10 4.56 -2.02
N MET A 94 -14.81 4.88 -2.11
CA MET A 94 -14.31 6.05 -2.83
C MET A 94 -13.88 5.63 -4.24
N ALA A 95 -13.77 6.62 -5.14
CA ALA A 95 -13.24 6.44 -6.48
C ALA A 95 -12.08 7.41 -6.73
N SER A 96 -11.08 6.96 -7.50
CA SER A 96 -10.05 7.82 -8.08
C SER A 96 -10.32 7.91 -9.58
N LEU A 97 -10.47 9.13 -10.11
CA LEU A 97 -10.80 9.36 -11.52
C LEU A 97 -9.71 10.18 -12.20
N ILE A 98 -9.40 9.84 -13.44
CA ILE A 98 -8.53 10.61 -14.33
C ILE A 98 -9.15 10.60 -15.74
N GLY A 99 -9.08 11.71 -16.44
CA GLY A 99 -9.62 11.86 -17.80
C GLY A 99 -8.87 12.94 -18.56
N PHE A 100 -8.98 12.91 -19.89
CA PHE A 100 -8.51 13.99 -20.73
C PHE A 100 -9.56 15.10 -20.77
N THR A 101 -9.10 16.34 -20.72
CA THR A 101 -9.96 17.48 -21.08
C THR A 101 -10.08 17.54 -22.60
N ALA A 102 -11.24 17.96 -23.08
CA ALA A 102 -11.47 18.25 -24.50
C ALA A 102 -10.66 19.47 -24.97
#